data_AF-A0A847BCY4-F1
#
_entry.id   AF-A0A847BCY4-F1
#
_cell.length_a   1.000
_cell.length_b   1.000
_cell.length_c   1.000
_cell.angle_alpha   90.00
_cell.angle_beta   90.00
_cell.angle_gamma   90.00
#
_symmetry.space_group_name_H-M   'P 1'
#
loop_
_entity.id
_entity.type
_entity.pdbx_description
1 polymer ?
#
loop_
_entity_poly.entity_id
_entity_poly.type
_entity_poly.pdbx_seq_one_letter_code
_entity_poly.pdbx_strand_id
1 'polypeptide(L)' 'LKGLDSLLSIVQMPGGIAVGTLAIGKAGATNAGLLAAQIVGLQDAKVLAAVEAFRSEQTQTVLDNPDPRPDDA' A
#
# COMPACT_ATOMS: atom_id res chain seq x y z
N LEU A 1 7.45 18.89 9.62
CA LEU A 1 6.32 19.63 9.01
C LEU A 1 5.16 18.69 8.62
N LYS A 2 4.55 17.98 9.59
CA LYS A 2 3.56 16.88 9.35
C LYS A 2 3.99 15.88 8.24
N GLY A 3 5.30 15.68 8.08
CA GLY A 3 5.89 14.81 7.06
C GLY A 3 6.00 15.39 5.65
N LEU A 4 5.55 16.63 5.40
CA LEU A 4 5.72 17.29 4.09
C LEU A 4 7.19 17.50 3.74
N ASP A 5 8.01 17.86 4.73
CA ASP A 5 9.47 17.93 4.64
C ASP A 5 10.08 16.59 4.25
N SER A 6 9.67 15.51 4.91
CA SER A 6 10.12 14.16 4.58
C SER A 6 9.67 13.75 3.18
N LEU A 7 8.41 14.03 2.81
CA LEU A 7 7.87 13.71 1.49
C LEU A 7 8.66 14.42 0.39
N LEU A 8 8.83 15.74 0.49
CA LEU A 8 9.53 16.54 -0.52
C LEU A 8 11.01 16.19 -0.62
N SER A 9 11.65 15.81 0.50
CA SER A 9 13.04 15.34 0.50
C SER A 9 13.25 14.00 -0.20
N ILE A 10 12.18 13.19 -0.36
CA ILE A 10 12.25 11.86 -1.00
C ILE A 10 11.71 11.89 -2.43
N VAL A 11 10.55 12.51 -2.67
CA VAL A 11 9.84 12.44 -3.96
C VAL A 11 10.47 13.31 -5.05
N GLN A 12 11.17 14.39 -4.67
CA GLN A 12 11.71 15.37 -5.62
C GLN A 12 13.10 14.98 -6.13
N MET A 13 13.28 13.72 -6.55
CA MET A 13 14.56 13.28 -7.10
C MET A 13 14.83 13.91 -8.48
N PRO A 14 16.06 14.35 -8.78
CA PRO A 14 16.43 14.85 -10.09
C PRO A 14 16.39 13.74 -11.15
N GLY A 15 16.30 14.14 -12.42
CA GLY A 15 16.30 13.19 -13.54
C GLY A 15 17.52 12.27 -13.54
N GLY A 16 17.28 10.98 -13.80
CA GLY A 16 18.32 9.94 -13.86
C GLY A 16 18.34 8.98 -12.67
N ILE A 17 17.78 9.37 -11.52
CA ILE A 17 17.71 8.51 -10.31
C ILE A 17 16.26 8.49 -9.80
N ALA A 18 15.50 7.49 -10.22
CA ALA A 18 14.09 7.37 -9.84
C ALA A 18 13.92 6.80 -8.42
N VAL A 19 12.96 7.34 -7.66
CA VAL A 19 12.52 6.82 -6.36
C VAL A 19 11.01 6.69 -6.36
N GLY A 20 10.51 5.48 -6.09
CA GLY A 20 9.08 5.22 -5.92
C GLY A 20 8.62 5.64 -4.53
N THR A 21 7.96 6.79 -4.42
CA THR A 21 7.53 7.35 -3.14
C THR A 21 6.07 7.02 -2.84
N LEU A 22 5.78 6.65 -1.59
CA LEU A 22 4.45 6.32 -1.10
C LEU A 22 3.95 7.40 -0.11
N ALA A 23 2.73 7.24 0.39
CA ALA A 23 2.11 8.19 1.33
C ALA A 23 2.96 8.43 2.61
N ILE A 24 2.70 9.52 3.32
CA ILE A 24 3.34 9.79 4.61
C ILE A 24 2.81 8.81 5.68
N GLY A 25 3.69 8.31 6.54
CA GLY A 25 3.33 7.53 7.74
C GLY A 25 2.95 6.07 7.47
N LYS A 26 2.12 5.49 8.35
CA LYS A 26 1.81 4.04 8.38
C LYS A 26 1.20 3.52 7.07
N ALA A 27 0.33 4.31 6.45
CA ALA A 27 -0.28 3.95 5.17
C ALA A 27 0.78 3.78 4.07
N GLY A 28 1.75 4.69 4.01
CA GLY A 28 2.88 4.60 3.09
C GLY A 28 3.77 3.40 3.34
N ALA A 29 4.11 3.12 4.60
CA ALA A 29 4.90 1.95 4.96
C ALA A 29 4.22 0.64 4.52
N THR A 30 2.91 0.54 4.74
CA THR A 30 2.11 -0.62 4.33
C THR A 30 2.11 -0.77 2.81
N ASN A 31 1.84 0.32 2.08
CA ASN A 31 1.78 0.32 0.63
C ASN A 31 3.15 0.10 -0.03
N ALA A 32 4.24 0.53 0.62
CA ALA A 32 5.60 0.27 0.15
C ALA A 32 5.92 -1.22 0.21
N GLY A 33 5.52 -1.90 1.30
CA GLY A 33 5.62 -3.36 1.41
C GLY A 33 4.80 -4.08 0.33
N LEU A 34 3.56 -3.64 0.09
CA LEU A 34 2.72 -4.21 -0.97
C LEU A 34 3.27 -3.96 -2.38
N LEU A 35 3.85 -2.78 -2.66
CA LEU A 35 4.49 -2.49 -3.94
C LEU A 35 5.74 -3.36 -4.13
N ALA A 36 6.59 -3.47 -3.10
CA ALA A 36 7.76 -4.34 -3.14
C ALA A 36 7.37 -5.81 -3.36
N ALA A 37 6.34 -6.31 -2.66
CA ALA A 37 5.83 -7.66 -2.84
C ALA A 37 5.31 -7.90 -4.26
N GLN A 38 4.63 -6.93 -4.88
CA GLN A 38 4.22 -7.02 -6.29
C GLN A 38 5.41 -7.11 -7.25
N ILE A 39 6.49 -6.35 -7.00
CA ILE A 39 7.71 -6.42 -7.81
C ILE A 39 8.38 -7.80 -7.66
N VAL A 40 8.51 -8.30 -6.42
CA VAL A 40 9.06 -9.65 -6.15
C VAL A 40 8.18 -10.73 -6.78
N GLY A 41 6.85 -10.56 -6.74
CA GLY A 41 5.87 -11.48 -7.32
C GLY A 41 6.02 -11.70 -8.83
N LEU A 42 6.72 -10.80 -9.54
CA LEU A 42 7.06 -11.01 -10.96
C LEU A 42 7.95 -12.24 -11.18
N GLN A 43 8.68 -12.69 -10.16
CA GLN A 43 9.59 -13.83 -10.21
C GLN A 43 9.30 -14.90 -9.15
N ASP A 44 8.45 -14.61 -8.16
CA ASP A 44 8.03 -15.56 -7.12
C ASP A 44 6.50 -15.71 -7.10
N ALA A 45 6.02 -16.82 -7.64
CA ALA A 45 4.59 -17.13 -7.71
C ALA A 45 3.92 -17.26 -6.33
N LYS A 46 4.67 -17.66 -5.28
CA LYS A 46 4.11 -17.74 -3.91
C LYS A 46 3.87 -16.36 -3.35
N VAL A 47 4.79 -15.42 -3.58
CA VAL A 47 4.62 -14.02 -3.16
C VAL A 47 3.46 -13.36 -3.91
N LEU A 48 3.35 -13.59 -5.22
CA LEU A 48 2.22 -13.08 -6.01
C LEU A 48 0.87 -13.59 -5.47
N ALA A 49 0.75 -14.90 -5.23
CA ALA A 49 -0.45 -15.49 -4.67
C ALA A 49 -0.81 -14.91 -3.30
N ALA A 50 0.18 -14.61 -2.45
CA ALA A 50 -0.05 -13.96 -1.16
C ALA A 50 -0.59 -12.52 -1.30
N VAL A 51 -0.09 -11.75 -2.28
CA VAL A 51 -0.60 -10.40 -2.57
C VAL A 51 -2.05 -10.46 -3.09
N GLU A 52 -2.37 -11.42 -3.95
CA GLU A 52 -3.72 -11.63 -4.47
C GLU A 52 -4.69 -12.03 -3.37
N ALA A 53 -4.29 -12.97 -2.50
CA ALA A 53 -5.07 -13.38 -1.34
C ALA A 53 -5.35 -12.20 -0.41
N PHE A 54 -4.33 -11.40 -0.08
CA PHE A 54 -4.48 -10.19 0.73
C PHE A 54 -5.52 -9.23 0.11
N ARG A 55 -5.45 -8.98 -1.20
CA ARG A 55 -6.44 -8.12 -1.88
C ARG A 55 -7.85 -8.68 -1.81
N SER A 56 -8.01 -9.97 -2.06
CA SER A 56 -9.31 -10.65 -1.99
C SER A 56 -9.92 -10.55 -0.58
N GLU A 57 -9.11 -10.73 0.47
CA GLU A 57 -9.55 -10.62 1.85
C GLU A 57 -10.00 -9.18 2.19
N GLN A 58 -9.24 -8.17 1.77
CA GLN A 58 -9.63 -6.77 1.96
C GLN A 58 -10.96 -6.44 1.25
N THR A 59 -11.14 -6.93 0.02
CA THR A 59 -12.40 -6.79 -0.70
C THR A 59 -13.55 -7.48 0.04
N GLN A 60 -13.36 -8.72 0.45
CA GLN A 60 -14.38 -9.48 1.15
C GLN A 60 -14.78 -8.83 2.48
N THR A 61 -13.80 -8.30 3.22
CA THR A 61 -14.03 -7.58 4.48
C THR A 61 -15.02 -6.42 4.30
N VAL A 62 -14.90 -5.65 3.20
CA VAL A 62 -15.83 -4.54 2.92
C VAL A 62 -17.20 -5.06 2.47
N LEU A 63 -17.25 -6.10 1.65
CA LEU A 63 -18.51 -6.70 1.20
C LEU A 63 -19.31 -7.31 2.35
N ASP A 64 -18.64 -7.89 3.34
CA ASP A 64 -19.25 -8.46 4.54
C ASP A 64 -19.77 -7.40 5.51
N ASN A 65 -19.34 -6.14 5.36
CA ASN A 65 -19.74 -5.00 6.20
C ASN A 65 -20.31 -3.85 5.34
N PRO A 66 -21.47 -4.05 4.68
CA PRO A 66 -22.00 -3.11 3.69
C PRO A 66 -22.64 -1.86 4.31
N ASP A 67 -23.09 -1.94 5.57
CA ASP A 67 -23.71 -0.82 6.26
C ASP A 67 -22.68 -0.15 7.19
N PRO A 68 -22.37 1.14 6.99
CA PRO A 68 -21.44 1.86 7.84
C PRO A 68 -22.05 2.34 9.17
N ARG A 69 -23.37 2.18 9.37
CA ARG A 69 -24.01 2.47 10.65
C ARG A 69 -23.55 1.44 11.70
N PRO A 70 -23.38 1.85 12.95
CA PRO A 70 -23.00 0.91 14.00
C PRO A 70 -24.16 -0.05 14.32
N ASP A 71 -23.83 -1.30 14.67
CA ASP A 71 -24.79 -2.41 14.86
C ASP A 71 -25.82 -2.19 15.97
N ASP A 72 -25.63 -1.15 16.80
CA ASP A 72 -26.48 -0.77 17.93
C ASP A 72 -27.46 0.37 17.62
N ALA A 73 -27.59 0.78 16.36
CA ALA A 73 -28.52 1.81 15.89
C ALA A 73 -29.95 1.28 15.56
#